data_AF-A0A3N5QY67-F1
#
_entry.id   AF-A0A3N5QY67-F1
#
_cell.length_a   1.000
_cell.length_b   1.000
_cell.length_c   1.000
_cell.angle_alpha   90.00
_cell.angle_beta   90.00
_cell.angle_gamma   90.00
#
_symmetry.space_group_name_H-M   'P 1'
#
loop_
_entity.id
_entity.type
_entity.pdbx_description
1 polymer ?
#
loop_
_entity_poly.entity_id
_entity_poly.type
_entity_poly.pdbx_seq_one_letter_code
_entity_poly.pdbx_strand_id
1 'polypeptide(L)' 'MRVTRSIIPNLFTLANLFCGFASITAAMNGEIERAALFILLSGIFDALDGVIARLV' A
#
# COMPACT_ATOMS: atom_id res chain seq x y z
N MET A 1 -10.14 16.18 -20.27
CA MET A 1 -9.21 15.13 -19.80
C MET A 1 -10.04 14.11 -19.02
N ARG A 2 -10.43 12.98 -19.63
CA ARG A 2 -11.21 11.94 -18.94
C ARG A 2 -10.25 11.21 -18.01
N VAL A 3 -10.32 11.49 -16.71
CA VAL A 3 -9.61 10.69 -15.69
C VAL A 3 -10.22 9.30 -15.76
N THR A 4 -9.53 8.39 -16.44
CA THR A 4 -9.96 7.00 -16.59
C THR A 4 -10.03 6.39 -15.20
N ARG A 5 -11.18 5.81 -14.84
CA ARG A 5 -11.54 5.21 -13.54
C ARG A 5 -10.49 4.24 -12.95
N SER A 6 -9.50 3.85 -13.75
CA SER A 6 -8.37 2.96 -13.45
C SER A 6 -7.17 3.63 -12.74
N ILE A 7 -7.09 4.96 -12.69
CA ILE A 7 -5.94 5.64 -12.03
C ILE A 7 -6.02 5.52 -10.50
N ILE A 8 -7.23 5.43 -9.97
CA ILE A 8 -7.49 5.33 -8.52
C ILE A 8 -6.90 4.03 -7.95
N PRO A 9 -7.25 2.82 -8.45
CA PRO A 9 -6.66 1.58 -7.94
C PRO A 9 -5.13 1.56 -8.09
N ASN A 10 -4.60 1.93 -9.25
CA ASN A 10 -3.14 1.94 -9.47
C ASN A 10 -2.37 2.82 -8.46
N LEU A 11 -2.97 3.89 -7.96
CA LEU A 11 -2.36 4.74 -6.92
C LEU A 11 -2.35 4.04 -5.55
N PHE A 12 -3.41 3.28 -5.22
CA PHE A 12 -3.46 2.47 -4.00
C PHE A 12 -2.47 1.31 -4.05
N THR A 13 -2.30 0.65 -5.20
CA THR A 13 -1.25 -0.36 -5.38
C THR A 13 0.14 0.23 -5.12
N LEU A 14 0.41 1.43 -5.65
CA LEU A 14 1.69 2.12 -5.45
C LEU A 14 1.93 2.51 -3.99
N ALA A 15 0.88 2.98 -3.31
CA ALA A 15 0.92 3.29 -1.88
C ALA A 15 1.19 2.04 -1.03
N ASN A 16 0.53 0.92 -1.35
CA ASN A 16 0.79 -0.37 -0.72
C ASN A 16 2.26 -0.79 -0.87
N LEU A 17 2.80 -0.74 -2.10
CA LEU A 17 4.20 -1.07 -2.36
C LEU A 17 5.17 -0.18 -1.58
N PHE A 18 4.87 1.12 -1.49
CA PHE A 18 5.69 2.08 -0.74
C PHE A 18 5.69 1.76 0.77
N CYS A 19 4.52 1.46 1.35
CA CYS A 19 4.42 1.05 2.75
C CYS A 19 5.14 -0.28 3.03
N GLY A 20 5.02 -1.26 2.13
CA GLY A 20 5.73 -2.53 2.25
C GLY A 20 7.26 -2.36 2.18
N PHE A 21 7.74 -1.52 1.28
CA PHE A 21 9.17 -1.21 1.18
C PHE A 21 9.69 -0.46 2.43
N ALA A 22 8.94 0.54 2.91
CA ALA A 22 9.26 1.26 4.14
C ALA A 22 9.31 0.34 5.37
N SER A 23 8.43 -0.67 5.43
CA SER A 23 8.47 -1.70 6.46
C SER A 23 9.78 -2.50 6.43
N ILE A 24 10.22 -2.92 5.24
CA ILE A 24 11.45 -3.69 5.08
C ILE A 24 12.66 -2.85 5.51
N THR A 25 12.71 -1.58 5.08
CA THR A 25 13.78 -0.66 5.49
C THR A 25 13.79 -0.43 7.00
N ALA A 26 12.63 -0.24 7.63
CA ALA A 26 12.52 -0.09 9.09
C ALA A 26 12.97 -1.37 9.83
N ALA A 27 12.62 -2.55 9.32
CA ALA A 27 13.05 -3.82 9.89
C ALA A 27 14.58 -4.01 9.78
N MET A 28 15.17 -3.60 8.66
CA MET A 28 16.63 -3.63 8.47
C MET A 28 17.38 -2.70 9.43
N ASN A 29 16.77 -1.60 9.84
CA ASN A 29 17.32 -0.68 10.85
C ASN A 29 17.12 -1.18 12.30
N GLY A 30 16.51 -2.34 12.51
CA GLY A 30 16.18 -2.88 13.84
C GLY A 30 14.94 -2.24 14.47
N GLU A 31 14.20 -1.39 13.74
CA GLU A 31 13.00 -0.70 14.20
C GLU A 31 11.75 -1.57 14.00
N ILE A 32 11.69 -2.70 14.71
CA ILE A 32 10.65 -3.73 14.52
C ILE A 32 9.23 -3.20 14.76
N GLU A 33 9.02 -2.30 15.73
CA GLU A 33 7.70 -1.69 15.96
C GLU A 33 7.23 -0.85 14.75
N ARG A 34 8.13 -0.04 14.18
CA ARG A 34 7.78 0.78 13.01
C ARG A 34 7.57 -0.08 11.78
N ALA A 35 8.37 -1.13 11.61
CA ALA A 35 8.16 -2.12 10.55
C ALA A 35 6.78 -2.79 10.67
N ALA A 36 6.40 -3.24 11.87
CA ALA A 36 5.10 -3.85 12.12
C ALA A 36 3.94 -2.89 11.80
N LEU A 37 4.08 -1.60 12.12
CA LEU A 37 3.07 -0.59 11.75
C LEU A 37 2.98 -0.39 10.23
N PHE A 38 4.12 -0.31 9.54
CA PHE A 38 4.16 -0.11 8.09
C PHE A 38 3.65 -1.32 7.31
N ILE A 39 3.94 -2.55 7.73
CA ILE A 39 3.40 -3.75 7.08
C ILE A 39 1.90 -3.90 7.30
N LEU A 40 1.40 -3.50 8.48
CA LEU A 40 -0.04 -3.49 8.77
C LEU A 40 -0.77 -2.47 7.89
N LEU A 41 -0.22 -1.26 7.76
CA LEU A 41 -0.72 -0.22 6.86
C LEU A 41 -0.70 -0.66 5.40
N SER A 42 0.36 -1.33 4.96
CA SER A 42 0.47 -1.94 3.63
C SER A 42 -0.68 -2.92 3.37
N GLY A 43 -0.95 -3.83 4.30
CA GLY A 43 -2.09 -4.77 4.18
C GLY A 43 -3.47 -4.09 4.09
N ILE A 44 -3.67 -2.97 4.79
CA ILE A 44 -4.93 -2.19 4.69
C ILE A 44 -5.06 -1.56 3.30
N PHE A 45 -3.98 -0.96 2.77
CA PHE A 45 -3.99 -0.38 1.42
C PHE A 45 -4.18 -1.43 0.33
N ASP A 46 -3.61 -2.64 0.49
CA ASP A 46 -3.83 -3.78 -0.42
C ASP A 46 -5.29 -4.23 -0.45
N ALA A 47 -5.92 -4.35 0.71
CA ALA A 47 -7.32 -4.74 0.82
C ALA A 47 -8.25 -3.69 0.18
N LEU A 48 -7.96 -2.40 0.36
CA LEU A 48 -8.70 -1.31 -0.28
C LEU A 48 -8.52 -1.32 -1.79
N ASP A 49 -7.29 -1.50 -2.29
CA ASP A 49 -7.02 -1.61 -3.73
C ASP A 49 -7.76 -2.80 -4.36
N GLY A 50 -7.71 -3.97 -3.72
CA GLY A 50 -8.42 -5.17 -4.17
C GLY A 50 -9.95 -5.04 -4.16
N VAL A 51 -10.52 -4.20 -3.29
CA VAL A 51 -11.96 -3.87 -3.31
C VAL A 51 -12.28 -2.89 -4.44
N ILE A 52 -11.45 -1.86 -4.65
CA ILE A 52 -11.62 -0.89 -5.73
C ILE A 52 -11.47 -1.56 -7.11
N ALA A 53 -10.49 -2.46 -7.27
CA ALA A 53 -10.29 -3.24 -8.48
C ALA A 53 -11.50 -4.13 -8.83
N ARG A 54 -12.29 -4.56 -7.84
CA ARG A 54 -13.53 -5.33 -8.04
C ARG A 54 -14.77 -4.46 -8.29
N LEU A 55 -14.73 -3.18 -7.93
CA LEU A 55 -15.83 -2.21 -8.13
C LEU A 55 -15.72 -1.42 -9.44
N VAL A 56 -14.56 -1.49 -10.12
CA VAL A 56 -14.29 -0.84 -11.41
C VAL A 56 -14.88 -1.62 -12.56
#